data_AF-A0A086SY26-F1
#
_entry.id   AF-A0A086SY26-F1
#
_cell.length_a   1.000
_cell.length_b   1.000
_cell.length_c   1.000
_cell.angle_alpha   90.00
_cell.angle_beta   90.00
_cell.angle_gamma   90.00
#
_symmetry.space_group_name_H-M   'P 1'
#
loop_
_entity.id
_entity.type
_entity.pdbx_description
1 polymer ?
#
loop_
_entity_poly.entity_id
_entity_poly.type
_entity_poly.pdbx_seq_one_letter_code
_entity_poly.pdbx_strand_id
1 'polypeptide(L)'
;MIDVPYWLTGCAVDQIKGENLDQFDQTRREFMCIFEEEEQARQSRAAHNISLSKVMQDVWESKEVWFWHCLSSVNAMYSLLEAHWYPPSSLSLEAERTLSRFWCRDSDDVVRKKLADKEAYDDELRKLFRE
;
A
#
# COMPACT_ATOMS: atom_id res chain seq x y z
N MET A 1 6.76 -2.45 10.33
CA MET A 1 7.64 -1.28 10.13
C MET A 1 7.19 -0.18 11.08
N ILE A 2 8.09 0.74 11.44
CA ILE A 2 7.75 1.93 12.20
C ILE A 2 7.51 3.06 11.20
N ASP A 3 6.28 3.53 11.12
CA ASP A 3 5.81 4.62 10.25
C ASP A 3 4.72 5.42 10.94
N VAL A 4 4.34 6.55 10.33
CA VAL A 4 3.23 7.34 10.84
C VAL A 4 1.94 6.60 10.52
N PRO A 5 1.05 6.37 11.51
CA PRO A 5 -0.14 5.57 11.30
C PRO A 5 -1.03 6.15 10.19
N TYR A 6 -1.26 5.38 9.13
CA TYR A 6 -2.03 5.82 7.95
C TYR A 6 -3.47 6.24 8.30
N TRP A 7 -4.04 5.68 9.38
CA TRP A 7 -5.41 5.93 9.82
C TRP A 7 -5.61 7.28 10.52
N LEU A 8 -4.58 8.12 10.68
CA LEU A 8 -4.69 9.43 11.35
C LEU A 8 -5.70 10.38 10.68
N THR A 9 -5.90 10.27 9.36
CA THR A 9 -6.91 11.04 8.63
C THR A 9 -8.22 10.28 8.41
N GLY A 10 -8.35 9.07 8.95
CA GLY A 10 -9.51 8.19 8.75
C GLY A 10 -9.58 7.56 7.36
N CYS A 11 -8.61 7.80 6.49
CA CYS A 11 -8.52 7.19 5.17
C CYS A 11 -8.05 5.73 5.27
N ALA A 12 -8.59 4.86 4.41
CA ALA A 12 -7.93 3.60 4.09
C ALA A 12 -6.64 3.89 3.32
N VAL A 13 -5.67 2.98 3.39
CA VAL A 13 -4.32 3.23 2.84
C VAL A 13 -4.33 3.48 1.32
N ASP A 14 -5.21 2.81 0.57
CA ASP A 14 -5.43 2.99 -0.87
C ASP A 14 -6.15 4.29 -1.25
N GLN A 15 -6.70 4.99 -0.25
CA GLN A 15 -7.36 6.28 -0.40
C GLN A 15 -6.41 7.47 -0.18
N ILE A 16 -5.18 7.24 0.30
CA ILE A 16 -4.21 8.30 0.59
C ILE A 16 -3.53 8.74 -0.72
N LYS A 17 -4.27 9.44 -1.56
CA LYS A 17 -3.83 9.95 -2.88
C LYS A 17 -4.47 11.30 -3.17
N GLY A 18 -3.84 12.11 -4.02
CA GLY A 18 -4.34 13.46 -4.35
C GLY A 18 -4.53 14.33 -3.10
N GLU A 19 -5.69 14.97 -2.97
CA GLU A 19 -6.00 15.84 -1.83
C GLU A 19 -5.91 15.13 -0.46
N ASN A 20 -6.27 13.83 -0.40
CA ASN A 20 -6.14 13.05 0.83
C ASN A 20 -4.67 12.81 1.22
N LEU A 21 -3.76 12.72 0.23
CA LEU A 21 -2.33 12.62 0.49
C LEU A 21 -1.79 13.93 1.04
N ASP A 22 -2.25 15.08 0.53
CA ASP A 22 -1.86 16.39 1.04
C ASP A 22 -2.35 16.59 2.49
N GLN A 23 -3.60 16.22 2.78
CA GLN A 23 -4.15 16.24 4.13
C GLN A 23 -3.38 15.30 5.07
N PHE A 24 -3.05 14.10 4.57
CA PHE A 24 -2.27 13.13 5.33
C PHE A 24 -0.85 13.65 5.60
N ASP A 25 -0.15 14.21 4.62
CA ASP A 25 1.21 14.75 4.82
C ASP A 25 1.22 15.90 5.83
N GLN A 26 0.20 16.76 5.84
CA GLN A 26 0.05 17.80 6.87
C GLN A 26 -0.09 17.19 8.27
N THR A 27 -1.04 16.26 8.44
CA THR A 27 -1.28 15.58 9.72
C THR A 27 -0.06 14.78 10.17
N ARG A 28 0.63 14.14 9.22
CA ARG A 28 1.86 13.38 9.42
C ARG A 28 2.99 14.25 9.94
N ARG A 29 3.18 15.46 9.38
CA ARG A 29 4.19 16.42 9.84
C ARG A 29 3.94 16.89 11.26
N GLU A 30 2.68 17.17 11.60
CA GLU A 30 2.29 17.54 12.96
C GLU A 30 2.57 16.39 13.95
N PHE A 31 2.20 15.16 13.57
CA PHE A 31 2.54 13.97 14.35
C PHE A 31 4.05 13.84 14.56
N MET A 32 4.84 13.99 13.49
CA MET A 32 6.30 13.84 13.56
C MET A 32 6.95 14.91 14.45
N CYS A 33 6.45 16.15 14.41
CA CYS A 33 6.93 17.23 15.27
C CYS A 33 6.73 16.90 16.75
N ILE A 34 5.51 16.52 17.14
CA ILE A 34 5.19 16.13 18.52
C ILE A 34 5.98 14.88 18.92
N PHE A 35 6.07 13.88 18.02
CA PHE A 35 6.76 12.63 18.28
C PHE A 35 8.27 12.85 18.52
N GLU A 36 8.90 13.73 17.75
CA GLU A 36 10.31 14.07 17.93
C GLU A 36 10.56 14.82 19.24
N GLU A 37 9.72 15.79 19.61
CA GLU A 37 9.79 16.50 20.90
C GLU A 37 9.67 15.52 22.09
N GLU A 38 8.69 14.62 22.02
CA GLU A 38 8.45 13.60 23.03
C GLU A 38 9.58 12.56 23.10
N GLU A 39 10.18 12.22 21.96
CA GLU A 39 11.35 11.35 21.90
C GLU A 39 12.55 12.02 22.58
N GLN A 40 12.86 13.27 22.25
CA GLN A 40 13.98 14.03 22.84
C GLN A 40 13.80 14.22 24.36
N ALA A 41 12.58 14.52 24.82
CA ALA A 41 12.29 14.65 26.25
C ALA A 41 12.53 13.33 27.01
N ARG A 42 12.31 12.17 26.36
CA ARG A 42 12.49 10.83 26.94
C ARG A 42 13.88 10.24 26.71
N GLN A 43 14.68 10.73 25.76
CA GLN A 43 16.03 10.22 25.44
C GLN A 43 16.97 10.23 26.66
N SER A 44 16.75 11.09 27.65
CA SER A 44 17.47 11.04 28.94
C SER A 44 17.30 9.71 29.72
N ARG A 45 16.32 8.87 29.34
CA ARG A 45 15.98 7.59 30.02
C ARG A 45 16.23 6.34 29.19
N ALA A 46 16.58 6.47 27.90
CA ALA A 46 16.73 5.33 26.99
C ALA A 46 18.21 4.96 26.79
N ALA A 47 18.53 3.67 26.92
CA ALA A 47 19.90 3.14 26.83
C ALA A 47 20.42 2.96 25.39
N HIS A 48 19.65 3.36 24.37
CA HIS A 48 19.95 3.08 22.96
C HIS A 48 19.94 4.37 22.14
N ASN A 49 20.93 4.48 21.23
CA ASN A 49 21.20 5.68 20.44
C ASN A 49 20.38 5.75 19.14
N ILE A 50 19.26 5.03 19.06
CA ILE A 50 18.40 4.96 17.87
C ILE A 50 17.29 5.98 18.02
N SER A 51 17.23 6.93 17.08
CA SER A 51 16.11 7.86 16.95
C SER A 51 15.04 7.24 16.05
N LEU A 52 13.89 6.92 16.63
CA LEU A 52 12.74 6.39 15.90
C LEU A 52 12.13 7.48 15.01
N SER A 53 12.15 8.74 15.44
CA SER A 53 11.66 9.85 14.62
C SER A 53 12.44 9.94 13.30
N LYS A 54 13.78 9.79 13.36
CA LYS A 54 14.62 9.70 12.18
C LYS A 54 14.29 8.52 11.30
N VAL A 55 14.13 7.32 11.88
CA VAL A 55 13.77 6.11 11.11
C VAL A 55 12.43 6.31 10.39
N MET A 56 11.42 6.86 11.06
CA MET A 56 10.10 7.11 10.48
C MET A 56 10.15 8.13 9.34
N GLN A 57 10.97 9.17 9.48
CA GLN A 57 11.18 10.17 8.44
C GLN A 57 11.91 9.57 7.23
N ASP A 58 12.97 8.78 7.45
CA ASP A 58 13.74 8.12 6.39
C ASP A 58 12.84 7.15 5.59
N VAL A 59 11.97 6.40 6.27
CA VAL A 59 10.97 5.50 5.67
C VAL A 59 9.95 6.24 4.80
N TRP A 60 9.56 7.45 5.20
CA TRP A 60 8.66 8.29 4.41
C TRP A 60 9.36 8.87 3.18
N GLU A 61 10.55 9.45 3.35
CA GLU A 61 11.31 10.10 2.28
C GLU A 61 11.76 9.12 1.19
N SER A 62 12.14 7.90 1.58
CA SER A 62 12.50 6.81 0.66
C SER A 62 11.30 6.18 -0.06
N LYS A 63 10.07 6.59 0.30
CA LYS A 63 8.80 5.96 -0.11
C LYS A 63 8.63 4.51 0.35
N GLU A 64 9.53 3.97 1.17
CA GLU A 64 9.42 2.61 1.70
C GLU A 64 8.08 2.38 2.41
N VAL A 65 7.54 3.41 3.09
CA VAL A 65 6.21 3.40 3.72
C VAL A 65 5.15 2.66 2.90
N TRP A 66 5.07 2.97 1.61
CA TRP A 66 4.04 2.44 0.72
C TRP A 66 4.27 0.96 0.37
N PHE A 67 5.52 0.48 0.41
CA PHE A 67 5.92 -0.87 0.02
C PHE A 67 5.52 -1.82 1.13
N TRP A 68 5.79 -1.41 2.37
CA TRP A 68 5.37 -2.16 3.54
C TRP A 68 3.85 -2.14 3.71
N HIS A 69 3.18 -1.06 3.30
CA HIS A 69 1.72 -1.05 3.19
C HIS A 69 1.19 -2.02 2.11
N CYS A 70 1.86 -2.15 0.96
CA CYS A 70 1.52 -3.18 -0.03
C CYS A 70 1.59 -4.60 0.57
N LEU A 71 2.58 -4.88 1.41
CA LEU A 71 2.75 -6.20 2.05
C LEU A 71 1.72 -6.49 3.14
N SER A 72 1.27 -5.46 3.87
CA SER A 72 0.29 -5.60 4.96
C SER A 72 -1.16 -5.50 4.50
N SER A 73 -1.41 -4.83 3.37
CA SER A 73 -2.72 -4.71 2.74
C SER A 73 -2.65 -5.16 1.28
N VAL A 74 -2.73 -6.47 1.08
CA VAL A 74 -2.60 -7.10 -0.25
C VAL A 74 -3.65 -6.56 -1.24
N ASN A 75 -4.85 -6.22 -0.76
CA ASN A 75 -5.89 -5.61 -1.60
C ASN A 75 -5.52 -4.20 -2.08
N ALA A 76 -4.71 -3.46 -1.32
CA ALA A 76 -4.31 -2.10 -1.66
C ALA A 76 -3.05 -2.06 -2.55
N MET A 77 -2.31 -3.17 -2.69
CA MET A 77 -1.00 -3.18 -3.36
C MET A 77 -1.01 -2.54 -4.75
N TYR A 78 -1.99 -2.90 -5.59
CA TYR A 78 -2.09 -2.35 -6.95
C TYR A 78 -2.32 -0.83 -6.93
N SER A 79 -3.26 -0.37 -6.10
CA SER A 79 -3.58 1.06 -5.96
C SER A 79 -2.42 1.87 -5.39
N LEU A 80 -1.67 1.31 -4.45
CA LEU A 80 -0.51 1.97 -3.85
C LEU A 80 0.66 2.08 -4.81
N LEU A 81 0.94 1.04 -5.59
CA LEU A 81 1.99 1.07 -6.60
C LEU A 81 1.70 2.11 -7.68
N GLU A 82 0.47 2.14 -8.18
CA GLU A 82 0.03 3.12 -9.16
C GLU A 82 0.11 4.55 -8.60
N ALA A 83 -0.37 4.78 -7.38
CA ALA A 83 -0.43 6.11 -6.78
C ALA A 83 0.95 6.67 -6.38
N HIS A 84 1.85 5.84 -5.84
CA HIS A 84 3.05 6.32 -5.16
C HIS A 84 4.38 6.03 -5.90
N TRP A 85 4.43 5.00 -6.75
CA TRP A 85 5.62 4.63 -7.52
C TRP A 85 5.53 4.95 -9.02
N TYR A 86 4.36 4.74 -9.62
CA TYR A 86 4.17 4.91 -11.05
C TYR A 86 3.36 6.15 -11.50
N PRO A 87 3.20 7.26 -10.74
CA PRO A 87 2.47 8.41 -11.26
C PRO A 87 3.24 9.08 -12.43
N PRO A 88 2.58 9.53 -13.53
CA PRO A 88 1.15 9.56 -13.85
C PRO A 88 0.66 8.41 -14.78
N SER A 89 1.44 7.35 -14.93
CA SER A 89 1.13 6.24 -15.85
C SER A 89 0.54 5.04 -15.12
N SER A 90 -0.39 4.32 -15.75
CA SER A 90 -0.80 3.02 -15.25
C SER A 90 0.39 2.05 -15.21
N LEU A 91 0.30 1.01 -14.38
CA LEU A 91 1.26 -0.09 -14.39
C LEU A 91 1.40 -0.68 -15.81
N SER A 92 2.62 -0.99 -16.21
CA SER A 92 2.85 -1.72 -17.46
C SER A 92 2.40 -3.18 -17.30
N LEU A 93 2.02 -3.84 -18.41
CA LEU A 93 1.67 -5.26 -18.39
C LEU A 93 2.81 -6.14 -17.84
N GLU A 94 4.06 -5.73 -18.06
CA GLU A 94 5.23 -6.41 -17.50
C GLU A 94 5.33 -6.25 -15.98
N ALA A 95 5.04 -5.04 -15.47
CA ALA A 95 4.96 -4.79 -14.04
C ALA A 95 3.82 -5.59 -13.40
N GLU A 96 2.64 -5.62 -14.01
CA GLU A 96 1.50 -6.42 -13.53
C GLU A 96 1.81 -7.92 -13.49
N ARG A 97 2.47 -8.45 -14.54
CA ARG A 97 2.92 -9.85 -14.58
C ARG A 97 3.96 -10.15 -13.51
N THR A 98 4.86 -9.21 -13.23
CA THR A 98 5.85 -9.36 -12.17
C THR A 98 5.18 -9.34 -10.80
N LEU A 99 4.23 -8.44 -10.60
CA LEU A 99 3.47 -8.31 -9.36
C LEU A 99 2.62 -9.55 -9.08
N SER A 100 1.96 -10.12 -10.08
CA SER A 100 1.11 -11.31 -9.89
C SER A 100 1.85 -12.50 -9.24
N ARG A 101 3.17 -12.60 -9.45
CA ARG A 101 4.02 -13.65 -8.86
C ARG A 101 4.19 -13.53 -7.35
N PHE A 102 3.91 -12.36 -6.76
CA PHE A 102 3.89 -12.19 -5.31
C PHE A 102 2.67 -12.86 -4.65
N TRP A 103 1.58 -13.12 -5.40
CA TRP A 103 0.39 -13.79 -4.87
C TRP A 103 0.54 -15.31 -4.88
N CYS A 104 1.11 -15.86 -5.95
CA CYS A 104 1.45 -17.28 -6.02
C CYS A 104 2.50 -17.54 -7.10
N ARG A 105 3.25 -18.63 -6.92
CA ARG A 105 4.33 -19.04 -7.85
C ARG A 105 3.83 -19.21 -9.29
N ASP A 106 2.65 -19.78 -9.48
CA ASP A 106 2.08 -20.10 -10.79
C ASP A 106 0.89 -19.18 -11.12
N SER A 107 1.07 -17.87 -10.94
CA SER A 107 0.00 -16.87 -11.14
C SER A 107 -0.62 -16.92 -12.54
N ASP A 108 0.17 -17.18 -13.57
CA ASP A 108 -0.31 -17.34 -14.94
C ASP A 108 -1.30 -18.51 -15.10
N ASP A 109 -1.06 -19.63 -14.40
CA ASP A 109 -1.97 -20.78 -14.40
C ASP A 109 -3.28 -20.48 -13.69
N VAL A 110 -3.22 -19.73 -12.59
CA VAL A 110 -4.43 -19.27 -11.88
C VAL A 110 -5.27 -18.38 -12.78
N VAL A 111 -4.63 -17.44 -13.50
CA VAL A 111 -5.33 -16.57 -14.45
C VAL A 111 -5.97 -17.38 -15.58
N ARG A 112 -5.22 -18.31 -16.20
CA ARG A 112 -5.76 -19.20 -17.25
C ARG A 112 -6.98 -19.98 -16.76
N LYS A 113 -6.88 -20.58 -15.58
CA LYS A 113 -7.97 -21.34 -14.98
C LYS A 113 -9.19 -20.45 -14.71
N LYS A 114 -9.00 -19.26 -14.13
CA LYS A 114 -10.10 -18.32 -13.86
C LYS A 114 -10.81 -17.82 -15.11
N LEU A 115 -10.09 -17.65 -16.22
CA LEU A 115 -10.69 -17.31 -17.51
C LEU A 115 -11.55 -18.45 -18.05
N ALA A 116 -11.07 -19.70 -17.98
CA ALA A 116 -11.86 -20.86 -18.38
C ALA A 116 -13.10 -21.08 -17.49
N ASP A 117 -12.94 -20.94 -16.17
CA ASP A 117 -14.04 -21.02 -15.20
C ASP A 117 -15.12 -19.96 -15.50
N LYS A 118 -14.70 -18.73 -15.85
CA LYS A 118 -15.62 -17.64 -16.23
C LYS A 118 -16.37 -17.95 -17.52
N GLU A 119 -15.69 -18.45 -18.55
CA GLU A 119 -16.34 -18.80 -19.82
C GLU A 119 -17.42 -19.86 -19.63
N ALA A 120 -17.12 -20.90 -18.86
CA ALA A 120 -18.09 -21.94 -18.50
C ALA A 120 -19.28 -21.37 -17.73
N TYR A 121 -19.02 -20.52 -16.74
CA TYR A 121 -20.06 -19.86 -15.95
C TYR A 121 -20.96 -18.96 -16.80
N ASP A 122 -20.38 -18.19 -17.72
CA ASP A 122 -21.15 -17.32 -18.64
C ASP A 122 -22.06 -18.16 -19.55
N ASP A 123 -21.61 -19.35 -19.99
CA ASP A 123 -22.44 -20.28 -20.76
C ASP A 123 -23.58 -20.90 -19.96
N GLU A 124 -23.34 -21.26 -18.70
CA GLU A 124 -24.38 -21.73 -17.78
C GLU A 124 -25.44 -20.65 -17.54
N LEU A 125 -25.00 -19.41 -17.25
CA LEU A 125 -25.90 -18.27 -17.09
C LEU A 125 -26.75 -18.05 -18.34
N ARG A 126 -26.15 -18.07 -19.54
CA ARG A 126 -26.89 -17.90 -20.79
C ARG A 126 -27.91 -19.02 -21.03
N LYS A 127 -27.70 -20.23 -20.51
CA LYS A 127 -28.68 -21.32 -20.61
C LYS A 127 -29.82 -21.11 -19.63
N LEU A 128 -29.49 -20.72 -18.39
CA LEU A 128 -30.47 -20.50 -17.31
C LEU A 128 -31.46 -19.38 -17.63
N PHE A 129 -31.01 -18.29 -18.24
CA PHE A 129 -31.83 -17.11 -18.57
C PHE A 129 -32.33 -17.08 -20.03
N ARG A 130 -32.29 -18.23 -20.73
CA ARG A 130 -32.87 -18.39 -22.08
C ARG A 130 -34.29 -19.00 -22.06
N GLU A 131 -34.86 -19.20 -20.88
CA GLU A 131 -36.30 -19.40 -20.63
C GLU A 131 -36.94 -18.07 -20.19
#